data_AF-A0A1Y1JU44-F1
#
_entry.id   AF-A0A1Y1JU44-F1
#
_cell.length_a   1.000
_cell.length_b   1.000
_cell.length_c   1.000
_cell.angle_alpha   90.00
_cell.angle_beta   90.00
_cell.angle_gamma   90.00
#
_symmetry.space_group_name_H-M   'P 1'
#
loop_
_entity.id
_entity.type
_entity.pdbx_description
1 polymer ?
#
loop_
_entity_poly.entity_id
_entity_poly.type
_entity_poly.pdbx_seq_one_letter_code
_entity_poly.pdbx_strand_id
1 'polypeptide(L)'
;GILELVLETTYPDIPAKNRASFNFINTLPCDILINSPVNGMQALCASMLYHLKNLPARNNTTYNIMVEAPTSCGNLELENEKFNFELVAAALQIDTILVTVNSHNEVVAYVTEPIDFKRSLNGKPKIRIVYIGNAEVFHNITISLANAEGLNDVYFVDYKPQKHMAVSAYLELPPGE
;
A
#
# COMPACT_ATOMS: atom_id res chain seq x y z
N GLY A 1 12.56 5.32 5.19
CA GLY A 1 11.58 5.65 4.13
C GLY A 1 11.31 4.39 3.36
N ILE A 2 10.05 4.03 3.17
CA ILE A 2 9.66 2.84 2.39
C ILE A 2 9.16 3.33 1.03
N LEU A 3 9.56 2.62 -0.02
CA LEU A 3 9.16 2.83 -1.41
C LEU A 3 8.29 1.64 -1.82
N GLU A 4 7.02 1.90 -2.12
CA GLU A 4 6.15 0.91 -2.77
C GLU A 4 6.26 1.05 -4.30
N LEU A 5 6.43 -0.08 -4.99
CA LEU A 5 6.41 -0.18 -6.45
C LEU A 5 5.29 -1.15 -6.83
N VAL A 6 4.12 -0.63 -7.21
CA VAL A 6 3.09 -1.46 -7.86
C VAL A 6 3.35 -1.43 -9.35
N LEU A 7 3.81 -2.55 -9.90
CA LEU A 7 3.88 -2.79 -11.33
C LEU A 7 2.52 -3.33 -11.80
N GLU A 8 1.78 -2.53 -12.55
CA GLU A 8 0.54 -3.01 -13.17
C GLU A 8 0.83 -4.09 -14.21
N THR A 9 0.18 -5.24 -14.07
CA THR A 9 0.08 -6.22 -15.16
C THR A 9 -0.93 -5.72 -16.19
N THR A 10 -0.80 -6.19 -17.43
CA THR A 10 -1.62 -5.78 -18.58
C THR A 10 -3.13 -6.03 -18.42
N TYR A 11 -3.54 -6.80 -17.40
CA TYR A 11 -4.93 -7.14 -17.09
C TYR A 11 -5.17 -7.10 -15.57
N PRO A 12 -5.64 -5.96 -15.01
CA PRO A 12 -6.00 -5.91 -13.61
C PRO A 12 -7.19 -6.84 -13.32
N ASP A 13 -7.12 -7.57 -12.21
CA ASP A 13 -8.18 -8.44 -11.71
C ASP A 13 -9.27 -7.59 -11.03
N ILE A 14 -10.19 -7.06 -11.85
CA ILE A 14 -11.23 -6.13 -11.39
C ILE A 14 -12.27 -6.88 -10.54
N PRO A 15 -12.66 -6.36 -9.36
CA PRO A 15 -13.67 -6.99 -8.52
C PRO A 15 -15.00 -7.16 -9.27
N ALA A 16 -15.70 -8.25 -8.99
CA ALA A 16 -17.03 -8.48 -9.54
C ALA A 16 -18.06 -7.45 -9.01
N LYS A 17 -19.25 -7.42 -9.62
CA LYS A 17 -20.35 -6.54 -9.17
C LYS A 17 -20.63 -6.70 -7.67
N ASN A 18 -20.76 -5.58 -6.96
CA ASN A 18 -20.95 -5.51 -5.50
C ASN A 18 -19.82 -6.19 -4.71
N ARG A 19 -18.61 -6.20 -5.25
CA ARG A 19 -17.41 -6.68 -4.57
C ARG A 19 -16.33 -5.61 -4.55
N ALA A 20 -15.46 -5.68 -3.56
CA ALA A 20 -14.22 -4.93 -3.45
C ALA A 20 -13.06 -5.91 -3.26
N SER A 21 -11.84 -5.44 -3.53
CA SER A 21 -10.62 -6.16 -3.18
C SER A 21 -9.65 -5.20 -2.48
N PHE A 22 -8.70 -5.76 -1.75
CA PHE A 22 -7.67 -4.98 -1.07
C PHE A 22 -6.32 -5.62 -1.22
N ASN A 23 -5.30 -4.80 -1.36
CA ASN A 23 -3.91 -5.23 -1.28
C ASN A 23 -3.36 -4.81 0.08
N PHE A 24 -2.87 -5.76 0.86
CA PHE A 24 -2.13 -5.47 2.09
C PHE A 24 -0.66 -5.61 1.80
N ILE A 25 0.13 -4.61 2.18
CA ILE A 25 1.58 -4.65 2.02
C ILE A 25 2.20 -4.51 3.39
N ASN A 26 2.96 -5.52 3.77
CA ASN A 26 3.71 -5.50 5.00
C ASN A 26 5.05 -4.81 4.76
N THR A 27 5.20 -3.60 5.29
CA THR A 27 6.46 -2.85 5.20
C THR A 27 7.40 -3.09 6.36
N LEU A 28 6.99 -3.91 7.33
CA LEU A 28 7.76 -4.25 8.52
C LEU A 28 8.83 -5.30 8.19
N PRO A 29 9.95 -5.31 8.93
CA PRO A 29 11.01 -6.31 8.78
C PRO A 29 10.67 -7.67 9.42
N CYS A 30 9.43 -7.88 9.85
CA CYS A 30 8.95 -9.12 10.45
C CYS A 30 7.61 -9.53 9.85
N ASP A 31 7.22 -10.78 10.11
CA ASP A 31 5.95 -11.32 9.68
C ASP A 31 4.82 -10.81 10.57
N ILE A 32 3.67 -10.50 9.95
CA ILE A 32 2.48 -10.04 10.66
C ILE A 32 1.30 -10.98 10.44
N LEU A 33 0.31 -10.86 11.32
CA LEU A 33 -0.98 -11.51 11.21
C LEU A 33 -2.04 -10.47 10.88
N ILE A 34 -2.80 -10.71 9.81
CA ILE A 34 -3.95 -9.91 9.42
C ILE A 34 -5.20 -10.75 9.68
N ASN A 35 -6.04 -10.29 10.58
CA ASN A 35 -7.34 -10.91 10.86
C ASN A 35 -8.46 -10.09 10.21
N SER A 36 -9.15 -10.72 9.27
CA SER A 36 -10.30 -10.16 8.58
C SER A 36 -11.58 -10.94 8.92
N PRO A 37 -12.75 -10.29 8.94
CA PRO A 37 -14.01 -10.98 9.24
C PRO A 37 -14.40 -12.07 8.23
N VAL A 38 -13.81 -12.04 7.03
CA VAL A 38 -14.19 -12.91 5.91
C VAL A 38 -13.22 -14.07 5.72
N ASN A 39 -11.91 -13.81 5.84
CA ASN A 39 -10.88 -14.83 5.61
C ASN A 39 -10.18 -15.30 6.89
N GLY A 40 -10.62 -14.80 8.06
CA GLY A 40 -9.98 -15.07 9.34
C GLY A 40 -8.56 -14.52 9.38
N MET A 41 -7.69 -15.22 10.11
CA MET A 41 -6.30 -14.86 10.34
C MET A 41 -5.41 -15.36 9.20
N GLN A 42 -4.60 -14.45 8.64
CA GLN A 42 -3.67 -14.70 7.54
C GLN A 42 -2.29 -14.17 7.91
N ALA A 43 -1.25 -14.98 7.71
CA ALA A 43 0.12 -14.54 7.90
C ALA A 43 0.62 -13.82 6.64
N LEU A 44 1.26 -12.66 6.82
CA LEU A 44 1.88 -11.89 5.77
C LEU A 44 3.35 -11.66 6.10
N CYS A 45 4.22 -12.28 5.31
CA CYS A 45 5.65 -12.19 5.52
C CYS A 45 6.17 -10.75 5.31
N ALA A 46 7.34 -10.46 5.90
CA ALA A 46 8.03 -9.19 5.72
C ALA A 46 8.18 -8.82 4.22
N SER A 47 7.90 -7.56 3.88
CA SER A 47 8.00 -7.02 2.51
C SER A 47 7.12 -7.71 1.45
N MET A 48 6.15 -8.52 1.88
CA MET A 48 5.24 -9.21 0.97
C MET A 48 3.89 -8.51 0.85
N LEU A 49 3.20 -8.83 -0.25
CA LEU A 49 1.86 -8.37 -0.55
C LEU A 49 0.86 -9.52 -0.40
N TYR A 50 -0.27 -9.23 0.25
CA TYR A 50 -1.42 -10.12 0.36
C TYR A 50 -2.64 -9.53 -0.35
N HIS A 51 -3.26 -10.31 -1.23
CA HIS A 51 -4.49 -9.92 -1.93
C HIS A 51 -5.72 -10.46 -1.20
N LEU A 52 -6.47 -9.58 -0.56
CA LEU A 52 -7.79 -9.89 -0.02
C LEU A 52 -8.86 -9.61 -1.08
N LYS A 53 -9.30 -10.65 -1.79
CA LYS A 53 -10.16 -10.51 -2.97
C LYS A 53 -11.64 -10.73 -2.68
N ASN A 54 -12.49 -10.09 -3.49
CA ASN A 54 -13.92 -10.38 -3.61
C ASN A 54 -14.73 -10.26 -2.31
N LEU A 55 -14.42 -9.27 -1.49
CA LEU A 55 -15.23 -8.94 -0.33
C LEU A 55 -16.58 -8.35 -0.75
N PRO A 56 -17.69 -8.72 -0.09
CA PRO A 56 -18.98 -8.07 -0.31
C PRO A 56 -18.93 -6.54 -0.09
N ALA A 57 -19.43 -5.77 -1.05
CA ALA A 57 -19.51 -4.31 -0.96
C ALA A 57 -20.85 -3.85 -1.55
N ARG A 58 -21.90 -3.78 -0.72
CA ARG A 58 -23.22 -3.29 -1.15
C ARG A 58 -23.27 -1.77 -0.94
N ASN A 59 -23.03 -1.00 -2.00
CA ASN A 59 -22.76 0.44 -1.98
C ASN A 59 -21.45 0.74 -1.23
N ASN A 60 -21.46 0.72 0.10
CA ASN A 60 -20.28 0.75 0.96
C ASN A 60 -20.47 -0.26 2.11
N THR A 61 -19.44 -1.01 2.48
CA THR A 61 -19.49 -1.96 3.60
C THR A 61 -18.22 -1.82 4.43
N THR A 62 -18.35 -1.62 5.74
CA THR A 62 -17.19 -1.45 6.63
C THR A 62 -16.80 -2.79 7.25
N TYR A 63 -15.50 -3.08 7.24
CA TYR A 63 -14.90 -4.25 7.85
C TYR A 63 -13.92 -3.83 8.94
N ASN A 64 -14.00 -4.46 10.10
CA ASN A 64 -12.99 -4.28 11.15
C ASN A 64 -11.84 -5.25 10.88
N ILE A 65 -10.66 -4.70 10.63
CA ILE A 65 -9.44 -5.46 10.39
C ILE A 65 -8.53 -5.30 11.61
N MET A 66 -7.95 -6.40 12.05
CA MET A 66 -6.92 -6.41 13.08
C MET A 66 -5.59 -6.81 12.45
N VAL A 67 -4.54 -6.08 12.79
CA VAL A 67 -3.17 -6.39 12.44
C VAL A 67 -2.41 -6.64 13.74
N GLU A 68 -1.63 -7.72 13.76
CA GLU A 68 -0.79 -8.10 14.89
C GLU A 68 0.63 -8.39 14.40
N ALA A 69 1.61 -7.78 15.04
CA ALA A 69 3.03 -8.01 14.81
C ALA A 69 3.68 -8.63 16.07
N PRO A 70 4.86 -9.25 15.97
CA PRO A 70 5.67 -9.59 17.14
C PRO A 70 6.23 -8.31 17.79
N THR A 71 6.33 -8.29 19.12
CA THR A 71 6.92 -7.17 19.88
C THR A 71 8.31 -6.79 19.38
N SER A 72 9.15 -7.80 19.12
CA SER A 72 10.46 -7.62 18.50
C SER A 72 10.35 -7.89 16.99
N CYS A 73 10.54 -6.84 16.19
CA CYS A 73 10.36 -6.84 14.74
C CYS A 73 11.65 -6.35 14.06
N GLY A 74 12.59 -7.26 13.82
CA GLY A 74 13.91 -6.92 13.29
C GLY A 74 14.69 -6.06 14.29
N ASN A 75 14.96 -4.80 13.93
CA ASN A 75 15.64 -3.83 14.81
C ASN A 75 14.65 -2.90 15.54
N LEU A 76 13.35 -3.17 15.47
CA LEU A 76 12.30 -2.38 16.09
C LEU A 76 11.74 -3.14 17.28
N GLU A 77 11.59 -2.45 18.41
CA GLU A 77 10.81 -2.89 19.56
C GLU A 77 9.51 -2.10 19.55
N LEU A 78 8.39 -2.80 19.33
CA LEU A 78 7.07 -2.19 19.19
C LEU A 78 6.48 -1.89 20.57
N GLU A 79 5.99 -0.68 20.77
CA GLU A 79 5.27 -0.29 21.98
C GLU A 79 3.84 -0.83 21.99
N ASN A 80 3.23 -0.91 20.80
CA ASN A 80 1.93 -1.52 20.58
C ASN A 80 1.96 -2.36 19.31
N GLU A 81 1.89 -3.67 19.50
CA GLU A 81 1.98 -4.66 18.45
C GLU A 81 0.64 -4.98 17.77
N LYS A 82 -0.48 -4.45 18.30
CA LYS A 82 -1.83 -4.69 17.79
C LYS A 82 -2.51 -3.41 17.34
N PHE A 83 -3.02 -3.43 16.12
CA PHE A 83 -3.72 -2.30 15.53
C PHE A 83 -5.06 -2.74 14.94
N ASN A 84 -6.15 -2.07 15.32
CA ASN A 84 -7.47 -2.27 14.75
C ASN A 84 -7.88 -1.05 13.94
N PHE A 85 -8.44 -1.27 12.76
CA PHE A 85 -8.96 -0.18 11.94
C PHE A 85 -10.16 -0.60 11.12
N GLU A 86 -10.94 0.42 10.72
CA GLU A 86 -12.09 0.27 9.86
C GLU A 86 -11.68 0.38 8.39
N LEU A 87 -12.00 -0.65 7.61
CA LEU A 87 -11.76 -0.70 6.18
C LEU A 87 -13.09 -0.54 5.45
N VAL A 88 -13.23 0.52 4.65
CA VAL A 88 -14.44 0.80 3.88
C VAL A 88 -14.33 0.15 2.50
N ALA A 89 -15.13 -0.88 2.25
CA ALA A 89 -15.24 -1.55 0.97
C ALA A 89 -16.31 -0.89 0.09
N ALA A 90 -15.87 -0.21 -0.96
CA ALA A 90 -16.73 0.32 -2.01
C ALA A 90 -16.73 -0.60 -3.23
N ALA A 91 -17.91 -0.75 -3.85
CA ALA A 91 -18.07 -1.66 -4.97
C ALA A 91 -17.18 -1.28 -6.16
N LEU A 92 -16.58 -2.28 -6.81
CA LEU A 92 -15.69 -2.15 -7.97
C LEU A 92 -14.38 -1.40 -7.68
N GLN A 93 -14.00 -1.24 -6.41
CA GLN A 93 -12.74 -0.60 -6.01
C GLN A 93 -11.71 -1.63 -5.52
N ILE A 94 -10.44 -1.30 -5.77
CA ILE A 94 -9.30 -1.96 -5.13
C ILE A 94 -8.47 -0.89 -4.46
N ASP A 95 -8.36 -1.00 -3.13
CA ASP A 95 -7.52 -0.12 -2.34
C ASP A 95 -6.28 -0.86 -1.88
N THR A 96 -5.20 -0.12 -1.67
CA THR A 96 -3.96 -0.67 -1.11
C THR A 96 -3.75 -0.12 0.29
N ILE A 97 -3.53 -1.03 1.24
CA ILE A 97 -3.26 -0.78 2.64
C ILE A 97 -1.78 -1.05 2.89
N LEU A 98 -1.08 -0.04 3.37
CA LEU A 98 0.30 -0.13 3.83
C LEU A 98 0.33 -0.32 5.33
N VAL A 99 0.82 -1.47 5.78
CA VAL A 99 1.06 -1.73 7.20
C VAL A 99 2.49 -1.34 7.53
N THR A 100 2.66 -0.49 8.54
CA THR A 100 3.96 0.08 8.94
C THR A 100 3.99 0.40 10.43
N VAL A 101 5.04 1.09 10.87
CA VAL A 101 5.16 1.64 12.23
C VAL A 101 5.07 3.15 12.16
N ASN A 102 4.57 3.82 13.20
CA ASN A 102 4.64 5.28 13.34
C ASN A 102 5.92 5.75 14.09
N SER A 103 6.00 7.03 14.47
CA SER A 103 7.13 7.59 15.23
C SER A 103 7.20 7.12 16.70
N HIS A 104 6.17 6.48 17.21
CA HIS A 104 6.05 5.97 18.59
C HIS A 104 6.21 4.45 18.65
N ASN A 105 6.76 3.83 17.61
CA ASN A 105 6.91 2.38 17.52
C ASN A 105 5.58 1.59 17.61
N GLU A 106 4.46 2.19 17.20
CA GLU A 106 3.16 1.53 17.15
C GLU A 106 2.85 1.07 15.73
N VAL A 107 2.26 -0.12 15.59
CA VAL A 107 1.76 -0.60 14.30
C VAL A 107 0.61 0.30 13.83
N VAL A 108 0.68 0.75 12.58
CA VAL A 108 -0.36 1.55 11.94
C VAL A 108 -0.61 1.06 10.51
N ALA A 109 -1.80 1.34 9.99
CA ALA A 109 -2.15 1.04 8.62
C ALA A 109 -2.62 2.31 7.89
N TYR A 110 -2.13 2.48 6.67
CA TYR A 110 -2.47 3.60 5.81
C TYR A 110 -3.17 3.12 4.54
N VAL A 111 -4.37 3.64 4.29
CA VAL A 111 -5.11 3.36 3.06
C VAL A 111 -4.70 4.37 2.00
N THR A 112 -4.18 3.88 0.88
CA THR A 112 -3.84 4.70 -0.29
C THR A 112 -5.10 5.02 -1.11
N GLU A 113 -5.02 6.04 -1.96
CA GLU A 113 -6.13 6.36 -2.87
C GLU A 113 -6.45 5.16 -3.77
N PRO A 114 -7.74 4.94 -4.11
CA PRO A 114 -8.16 3.82 -4.93
C PRO A 114 -7.39 3.75 -6.24
N ILE A 115 -7.08 2.55 -6.68
CA ILE A 115 -6.45 2.34 -7.98
C ILE A 115 -7.50 2.61 -9.05
N ASP A 116 -7.33 3.69 -9.81
CA ASP A 116 -8.18 4.04 -10.93
C ASP A 116 -7.81 3.10 -12.10
N PHE A 117 -8.48 1.94 -12.21
CA PHE A 117 -8.22 0.89 -13.23
C PHE A 117 -8.59 1.28 -14.67
N LYS A 118 -8.38 2.55 -15.04
CA LYS A 118 -8.34 2.94 -16.43
C LYS A 118 -7.19 2.16 -17.06
N ARG A 119 -7.53 1.21 -17.93
CA ARG A 119 -6.57 0.49 -18.78
C ARG A 119 -5.48 1.45 -19.23
N SER A 120 -4.22 1.06 -19.03
CA SER A 120 -3.11 1.70 -19.74
C SER A 120 -3.47 1.68 -21.22
N LEU A 121 -3.68 2.86 -21.81
CA LEU A 121 -4.17 2.99 -23.19
C LEU A 121 -3.23 2.31 -24.19
N ASN A 122 -1.97 2.11 -23.79
CA ASN A 122 -0.88 1.64 -24.65
C ASN A 122 -0.22 0.34 -24.15
N GLY A 123 -0.79 -0.34 -23.15
CA GLY A 123 -0.18 -1.55 -22.56
C GLY A 123 1.15 -1.31 -21.84
N LYS A 124 1.46 -0.04 -21.53
CA LYS A 124 2.64 0.39 -20.80
C LYS A 124 2.47 0.11 -19.31
N PRO A 125 3.49 -0.44 -18.61
CA PRO A 125 3.45 -0.58 -17.17
C PRO A 125 3.27 0.79 -16.51
N LYS A 126 2.53 0.82 -15.40
CA LYS A 126 2.42 1.99 -14.54
C LYS A 126 3.11 1.75 -13.22
N ILE A 127 3.74 2.79 -12.69
CA ILE A 127 4.30 2.84 -11.34
C ILE A 127 3.62 3.94 -10.55
N ARG A 128 3.30 3.65 -9.29
CA ARG A 128 2.92 4.66 -8.31
C ARG A 128 3.85 4.53 -7.12
N ILE A 129 4.30 5.65 -6.60
CA ILE A 129 5.21 5.71 -5.48
C ILE A 129 4.45 6.21 -4.27
N VAL A 130 4.49 5.43 -3.20
CA VAL A 130 4.01 5.85 -1.89
C VAL A 130 5.19 6.04 -0.96
N TYR A 131 5.24 7.19 -0.32
CA TYR A 131 6.21 7.54 0.69
C TYR A 131 5.52 7.70 2.05
N ILE A 132 6.07 7.03 3.07
CA ILE A 132 5.65 7.19 4.46
C ILE A 132 6.78 7.87 5.23
N GLY A 133 6.48 9.04 5.77
CA GLY A 133 7.42 9.89 6.50
C GLY A 133 7.11 9.90 7.99
N ASN A 134 7.94 9.18 8.76
CA ASN A 134 7.87 9.15 10.23
C ASN A 134 8.72 10.21 10.94
N ALA A 135 9.52 10.98 10.19
CA ALA A 135 10.37 12.01 10.77
C ALA A 135 10.08 13.36 10.09
N GLU A 136 9.92 14.40 10.90
CA GLU A 136 9.81 15.80 10.46
C GLU A 136 11.01 16.25 9.62
N VAL A 137 12.08 15.45 9.50
CA VAL A 137 13.31 15.83 8.81
C VAL A 137 13.27 15.52 7.31
N PHE A 138 12.36 14.65 6.86
CA PHE A 138 12.27 14.27 5.44
C PHE A 138 11.16 15.03 4.73
N HIS A 139 11.51 16.24 4.27
CA HIS A 139 10.66 17.05 3.40
C HIS A 139 11.21 17.02 1.97
N ASN A 140 10.32 17.08 0.97
CA ASN A 140 10.67 17.17 -0.46
C ASN A 140 11.53 16.00 -0.95
N ILE A 141 10.91 14.82 -1.03
CA ILE A 141 11.60 13.64 -1.55
C ILE A 141 11.57 13.68 -3.07
N THR A 142 12.77 13.59 -3.61
CA THR A 142 13.04 13.48 -5.02
C THR A 142 13.32 12.03 -5.34
N ILE A 143 12.57 11.47 -6.29
CA ILE A 143 12.77 10.10 -6.74
C ILE A 143 13.22 10.16 -8.18
N SER A 144 14.42 9.62 -8.42
CA SER A 144 15.00 9.52 -9.75
C SER A 144 14.85 8.09 -10.25
N LEU A 145 14.10 7.92 -11.34
CA LEU A 145 14.04 6.65 -12.06
C LEU A 145 15.07 6.72 -13.18
N ALA A 146 16.06 5.83 -13.12
CA ALA A 146 17.09 5.71 -14.14
C ALA A 146 17.03 4.34 -14.80
N ASN A 147 17.05 4.29 -16.13
CA ASN A 147 17.23 3.04 -16.88
C ASN A 147 18.67 2.92 -17.41
N ALA A 148 19.03 1.73 -17.89
CA ALA A 148 20.37 1.47 -18.44
C ALA A 148 20.69 2.31 -19.71
N GLU A 149 19.67 2.85 -20.38
CA GLU A 149 19.80 3.68 -21.57
C GLU A 149 19.96 5.19 -21.26
N GLY A 150 20.01 5.57 -19.98
CA GLY A 150 20.27 6.95 -19.56
C GLY A 150 19.04 7.86 -19.50
N LEU A 151 17.82 7.32 -19.57
CA LEU A 151 16.63 8.05 -19.11
C LEU A 151 16.79 8.31 -17.62
N ASN A 152 16.64 9.56 -17.20
CA ASN A 152 16.65 9.97 -15.81
C ASN A 152 15.47 10.92 -15.60
N ASP A 153 14.37 10.38 -15.10
CA ASP A 153 13.21 11.20 -14.74
C ASP A 153 13.18 11.45 -13.24
N VAL A 154 12.93 12.71 -12.88
CA VAL A 154 12.96 13.21 -11.51
C VAL A 154 11.55 13.59 -11.09
N TYR A 155 11.04 12.94 -10.04
CA TYR A 155 9.68 13.15 -9.56
C TYR A 155 9.66 13.67 -8.13
N PHE A 156 8.76 14.61 -7.89
CA PHE A 156 8.53 15.23 -6.59
C PHE A 156 7.32 14.60 -5.93
N VAL A 157 7.50 14.14 -4.69
CA VAL A 157 6.40 13.69 -3.85
C VAL A 157 6.09 14.82 -2.87
N ASP A 158 4.94 15.49 -3.05
CA ASP A 158 4.49 16.58 -2.17
C ASP A 158 4.13 16.02 -0.79
N TYR A 159 5.01 16.21 0.18
CA TYR A 159 4.80 15.76 1.54
C TYR A 159 4.01 16.79 2.35
N LYS A 160 2.82 16.40 2.79
CA LYS A 160 2.02 17.18 3.74
C LYS A 160 2.17 16.57 5.13
N PRO A 161 2.80 17.29 6.10
CA PRO A 161 3.08 16.76 7.44
C PRO A 161 1.86 16.17 8.15
N GLN A 162 0.68 16.75 7.92
CA GLN A 162 -0.58 16.30 8.52
C GLN A 162 -1.05 14.91 8.05
N LYS A 163 -0.55 14.41 6.92
CA LYS A 163 -1.00 13.12 6.36
C LYS A 163 -0.03 11.97 6.63
N HIS A 164 1.19 12.23 7.16
CA HIS A 164 2.29 11.26 7.39
C HIS A 164 2.69 10.37 6.20
N MET A 165 1.97 10.47 5.08
CA MET A 165 2.10 9.71 3.86
C MET A 165 1.84 10.63 2.68
N ALA A 166 2.61 10.42 1.62
CA ALA A 166 2.49 11.13 0.36
C ALA A 166 2.50 10.11 -0.79
N VAL A 167 1.66 10.35 -1.78
CA VAL A 167 1.42 9.42 -2.89
C VAL A 167 1.65 10.18 -4.19
N SER A 168 2.46 9.62 -5.10
CA SER A 168 2.65 10.18 -6.44
C SER A 168 1.44 9.91 -7.33
N ALA A 169 1.31 10.67 -8.41
CA ALA A 169 0.49 10.24 -9.54
C ALA A 169 1.07 8.95 -10.16
N TYR A 170 0.26 8.24 -10.95
CA TYR A 170 0.73 7.12 -11.76
C TYR A 170 1.68 7.59 -12.87
N LEU A 171 2.75 6.83 -13.06
CA LEU A 171 3.80 7.05 -14.04
C LEU A 171 3.75 5.91 -15.06
N GLU A 172 3.47 6.22 -16.33
CA GLU A 172 3.59 5.22 -17.40
C GLU A 172 5.05 5.06 -17.82
N LEU A 173 5.59 3.84 -17.73
CA LEU A 173 6.94 3.53 -18.16
C LEU A 173 6.94 2.84 -19.53
N PRO A 174 7.98 3.04 -20.36
CA PRO A 174 8.20 2.19 -21.50
C PRO A 174 8.42 0.73 -21.04
N PRO A 175 7.92 -0.27 -21.78
CA PRO A 175 8.22 -1.67 -21.49
C PRO A 175 9.70 -1.97 -21.77
N GLY A 176 10.43 -2.47 -20.79
CA GLY A 176 11.87 -2.75 -20.87
C GLY A 176 12.56 -2.54 -19.51
N GLU A 177 13.78 -3.06 -19.33
CA GLU A 177 14.58 -2.94 -18.09
C GLU A 177 15.03 -1.51 -17.77
#